data_AF-W2TUT0-F1
#
_entry.id   AF-W2TUT0-F1
#
_cell.length_a   1.000
_cell.length_b   1.000
_cell.length_c   1.000
_cell.angle_alpha   90.00
_cell.angle_beta   90.00
_cell.angle_gamma   90.00
#
_symmetry.space_group_name_H-M   'P 1'
#
loop_
_entity.id
_entity.type
_entity.pdbx_description
1 polymer ?
#
loop_
_entity_poly.entity_id
_entity_poly.type
_entity_poly.pdbx_seq_one_letter_code
_entity_poly.pdbx_strand_id
1 'polypeptide(L)'
;MLARIISLRFQIQVHLSPRYSTKEFCDLALLFLPIRMTTEEHKKFGAGLWFETVWKMYEVVEMGNKWGEELPNLFATLAYTNPDFMDWSPLYDVLFTRAIRAMGLSIRESKVIVGDAGSALSLGGIARMIVATLGGPYGCQRHLERMMQLVEPFMHPSNESSHTLLVLVFLQNVLQETVNRYREERTKSHKRKVPKEFYLTDSDIEKFTDAILQSLLYSLYTKDATTTKAPARLVMILGSLCPGRVFPRFFEHAYPAIFAVDEPHRLTQTLDCLFEVVFLIARDSNPEIKRLKMEKDWVREMEEQRSPTSPIAQYSLEKLSESMPFDIETRLTSFRCHIFYFLEMLIEGIDINDVAKANIAIHNLTLIFFIVPILDYSGCIDYHDDLTDEEKALCKISVRLPVLAEMALDKMLGIVESLAVTAPKDSSSVIGSFCVSV
;
A
#
# COMPACT_ATOMS: atom_id res chain seq x y z
N MET A 1 -1.79 42.00 -8.10
CA MET A 1 -2.68 42.95 -7.40
C MET A 1 -3.01 42.46 -5.99
N LEU A 2 -3.51 41.24 -5.79
CA LEU A 2 -3.73 40.66 -4.44
C LEU A 2 -2.46 40.51 -3.58
N ALA A 3 -1.33 40.11 -4.15
CA ALA A 3 -0.06 40.04 -3.40
C ALA A 3 0.41 41.42 -2.93
N ARG A 4 0.17 42.49 -3.72
CA ARG A 4 0.37 43.89 -3.30
C ARG A 4 -0.68 44.34 -2.28
N ILE A 5 -1.93 43.89 -2.39
CA ILE A 5 -2.96 44.11 -1.38
C ILE A 5 -2.54 43.46 -0.06
N ILE A 6 -1.88 42.31 -0.07
CA ILE A 6 -1.38 41.68 1.16
C ILE A 6 -0.07 42.31 1.64
N SER A 7 0.80 42.80 0.75
CA SER A 7 1.97 43.63 1.11
C SER A 7 1.59 44.97 1.76
N LEU A 8 0.42 45.52 1.41
CA LEU A 8 -0.15 46.73 2.01
C LEU A 8 -0.66 46.48 3.45
N ARG A 9 -0.36 45.32 4.06
CA ARG A 9 -0.81 44.87 5.39
C ARG A 9 -0.41 45.72 6.58
N PHE A 10 0.48 46.70 6.46
CA PHE A 10 0.58 47.70 7.53
C PHE A 10 -0.67 48.60 7.63
N GLN A 11 -1.56 48.59 6.62
CA GLN A 11 -2.83 49.36 6.63
C GLN A 11 -4.11 48.49 6.66
N ILE A 12 -4.04 47.16 6.55
CA ILE A 12 -5.22 46.27 6.54
C ILE A 12 -5.38 45.60 7.91
N GLN A 13 -5.43 46.42 8.97
CA GLN A 13 -6.03 46.02 10.24
C GLN A 13 -7.50 46.47 10.33
N VAL A 14 -7.99 47.30 9.39
CA VAL A 14 -9.24 48.05 9.59
C VAL A 14 -10.34 47.75 8.55
N HIS A 15 -10.03 47.32 7.32
CA HIS A 15 -11.06 47.29 6.25
C HIS A 15 -11.68 45.92 5.90
N LEU A 16 -11.06 44.79 6.26
CA LEU A 16 -11.67 43.46 6.05
C LEU A 16 -12.35 42.90 7.31
N SER A 17 -11.96 43.40 8.49
CA SER A 17 -12.51 42.99 9.79
C SER A 17 -14.03 43.15 9.94
N PRO A 18 -14.72 44.13 9.30
CA PRO A 18 -16.18 44.23 9.44
C PRO A 18 -17.00 43.72 8.24
N ARG A 19 -16.41 43.31 7.11
CA ARG A 19 -17.17 43.02 5.86
C ARG A 19 -17.12 41.60 5.35
N TYR A 20 -16.10 40.81 5.68
CA TYR A 20 -16.00 39.42 5.23
C TYR A 20 -15.82 38.51 6.43
N SER A 21 -16.58 37.41 6.44
CA SER A 21 -16.33 36.33 7.39
C SER A 21 -14.93 35.74 7.15
N THR A 22 -14.28 35.24 8.20
CA THR A 22 -12.95 34.61 8.08
C THR A 22 -12.94 33.48 7.04
N LYS A 23 -14.09 32.83 6.85
CA LYS A 23 -14.32 31.84 5.79
C LYS A 23 -14.13 32.42 4.39
N GLU A 24 -14.81 33.51 4.06
CA GLU A 24 -14.71 34.14 2.73
C GLU A 24 -13.28 34.62 2.46
N PHE A 25 -12.56 35.08 3.49
CA PHE A 25 -11.15 35.41 3.35
C PHE A 25 -10.30 34.19 2.96
N CYS A 26 -10.50 33.05 3.63
CA CYS A 26 -9.80 31.80 3.29
C CYS A 26 -10.15 31.31 1.88
N ASP A 27 -11.41 31.40 1.47
CA ASP A 27 -11.86 30.99 0.13
C ASP A 27 -11.22 31.87 -0.96
N LEU A 28 -11.18 33.19 -0.75
CA LEU A 28 -10.46 34.12 -1.63
C LEU A 28 -8.95 33.86 -1.64
N ALA A 29 -8.38 33.52 -0.48
CA ALA A 29 -6.96 33.19 -0.38
C ALA A 29 -6.62 31.97 -1.23
N LEU A 30 -7.45 30.91 -1.19
CA LEU A 30 -7.26 29.70 -1.97
C LEU A 30 -7.35 29.94 -3.48
N LEU A 31 -8.22 30.86 -3.92
CA LEU A 31 -8.42 31.16 -5.34
C LEU A 31 -7.36 32.11 -5.92
N PHE A 32 -6.87 33.06 -5.13
CA PHE A 32 -6.13 34.20 -5.67
C PHE A 32 -4.71 34.37 -5.15
N LEU A 33 -4.28 33.62 -4.13
CA LEU A 33 -2.90 33.70 -3.67
C LEU A 33 -1.95 33.10 -4.71
N PRO A 34 -0.89 33.83 -5.09
CA PRO A 34 0.09 33.29 -6.00
C PRO A 34 0.92 32.20 -5.31
N ILE A 35 0.91 31.02 -5.92
CA ILE A 35 1.64 29.79 -5.48
C ILE A 35 2.52 29.19 -6.57
N ARG A 36 2.61 29.86 -7.73
CA ARG A 36 3.46 29.43 -8.86
C ARG A 36 4.40 30.57 -9.23
N MET A 37 5.40 30.79 -8.38
CA MET A 37 6.46 31.76 -8.61
C MET A 37 7.81 31.12 -8.28
N THR A 38 8.90 31.77 -8.66
CA THR A 38 10.23 31.35 -8.21
C THR A 38 10.39 31.63 -6.71
N THR A 39 11.34 30.97 -6.06
CA THR A 39 11.57 31.16 -4.62
C THR A 39 11.98 32.59 -4.27
N GLU A 40 12.76 33.25 -5.14
CA GLU A 40 13.14 34.65 -4.99
C GLU A 40 11.94 35.60 -5.10
N GLU A 41 11.04 35.34 -6.04
CA GLU A 41 9.79 36.08 -6.20
C GLU A 41 8.86 35.86 -5.00
N HIS A 42 8.76 34.63 -4.50
CA HIS A 42 7.97 34.33 -3.31
C HIS A 42 8.45 35.11 -2.10
N LYS A 43 9.77 35.26 -1.91
CA LYS A 43 10.35 36.05 -0.80
C LYS A 43 10.01 37.54 -0.89
N LYS A 44 9.94 38.12 -2.10
CA LYS A 44 9.70 39.56 -2.30
C LYS A 44 8.23 39.94 -2.47
N PHE A 45 7.49 39.16 -3.25
CA PHE A 45 6.17 39.53 -3.77
C PHE A 45 5.10 38.45 -3.55
N GLY A 46 5.48 37.24 -3.17
CA GLY A 46 4.56 36.12 -2.98
C GLY A 46 4.38 35.75 -1.52
N ALA A 47 4.78 34.53 -1.18
CA ALA A 47 4.49 33.89 0.09
C ALA A 47 5.12 34.60 1.29
N GLY A 48 6.24 35.29 1.11
CA GLY A 48 6.89 36.07 2.17
C GLY A 48 6.01 37.17 2.78
N LEU A 49 4.97 37.61 2.05
CA LEU A 49 4.06 38.66 2.52
C LEU A 49 2.84 38.12 3.28
N TRP A 50 2.44 36.87 3.02
CA TRP A 50 1.15 36.35 3.46
C TRP A 50 1.23 35.10 4.32
N PHE A 51 2.28 34.27 4.14
CA PHE A 51 2.37 32.94 4.74
C PHE A 51 2.26 32.98 6.25
N GLU A 52 3.08 33.79 6.93
CA GLU A 52 3.11 33.85 8.39
C GLU A 52 1.72 34.17 8.97
N THR A 53 0.98 35.09 8.36
CA THR A 53 -0.34 35.46 8.87
C THR A 53 -1.38 34.38 8.60
N VAL A 54 -1.37 33.77 7.40
CA VAL A 54 -2.32 32.69 7.07
C VAL A 54 -2.02 31.45 7.93
N TRP A 55 -0.74 31.19 8.23
CA TRP A 55 -0.32 30.16 9.15
C TRP A 55 -0.81 30.42 10.59
N LYS A 56 -0.59 31.64 11.13
CA LYS A 56 -1.13 32.01 12.45
C LYS A 56 -2.66 31.91 12.51
N MET A 57 -3.35 32.28 11.43
CA MET A 57 -4.80 32.06 11.31
C MET A 57 -5.11 30.56 11.41
N TYR A 58 -4.38 29.72 10.67
CA TYR A 58 -4.52 28.27 10.74
C TYR A 58 -4.31 27.75 12.17
N GLU A 59 -3.27 28.18 12.90
CA GLU A 59 -3.00 27.78 14.29
C GLU A 59 -4.16 28.10 15.25
N VAL A 60 -4.79 29.26 15.09
CA VAL A 60 -5.92 29.70 15.93
C VAL A 60 -7.22 28.97 15.60
N VAL A 61 -7.38 28.43 14.38
CA VAL A 61 -8.60 27.69 14.01
C VAL A 61 -8.74 26.44 14.88
N GLU A 62 -9.74 26.43 15.78
CA GLU A 62 -10.14 25.21 16.47
C GLU A 62 -10.77 24.20 15.49
N MET A 63 -10.43 22.92 15.64
CA MET A 63 -11.01 21.81 14.87
C MET A 63 -12.53 21.78 15.11
N GLY A 64 -13.34 21.93 14.06
CA GLY A 64 -14.81 22.03 14.14
C GLY A 64 -15.38 23.37 13.65
N ASN A 65 -14.52 24.34 13.34
CA ASN A 65 -14.93 25.53 12.60
C ASN A 65 -15.00 25.24 11.09
N LYS A 66 -16.08 25.67 10.42
CA LYS A 66 -16.35 25.44 8.98
C LYS A 66 -15.43 26.21 8.01
N TRP A 67 -14.26 26.63 8.46
CA TRP A 67 -13.31 27.41 7.67
C TRP A 67 -11.88 27.00 8.00
N GLY A 68 -11.00 27.03 7.00
CA GLY A 68 -9.59 26.68 7.18
C GLY A 68 -9.22 25.21 6.89
N GLU A 69 -10.20 24.33 6.62
CA GLU A 69 -9.98 22.91 6.30
C GLU A 69 -9.13 22.71 5.02
N GLU A 70 -9.24 23.63 4.08
CA GLU A 70 -8.54 23.62 2.79
C GLU A 70 -7.17 24.36 2.83
N LEU A 71 -6.86 25.09 3.90
CA LEU A 71 -5.58 25.80 4.00
C LEU A 71 -4.35 24.88 3.92
N PRO A 72 -4.36 23.65 4.47
CA PRO A 72 -3.28 22.70 4.26
C PRO A 72 -2.99 22.41 2.78
N ASN A 73 -3.98 22.43 1.90
CA ASN A 73 -3.76 22.26 0.45
C ASN A 73 -2.95 23.42 -0.15
N LEU A 74 -3.22 24.65 0.30
CA LEU A 74 -2.45 25.83 -0.11
C LEU A 74 -1.00 25.73 0.36
N PHE A 75 -0.79 25.39 1.63
CA PHE A 75 0.55 25.23 2.20
C PHE A 75 1.32 24.10 1.52
N ALA A 76 0.68 22.97 1.28
CA ALA A 76 1.26 21.82 0.61
C ALA A 76 1.67 22.15 -0.83
N THR A 77 0.85 22.92 -1.55
CA THR A 77 1.18 23.31 -2.93
C THR A 77 2.40 24.23 -2.95
N LEU A 78 2.49 25.18 -2.01
CA LEU A 78 3.67 26.04 -1.87
C LEU A 78 4.92 25.23 -1.50
N ALA A 79 4.83 24.32 -0.53
CA ALA A 79 5.94 23.46 -0.13
C ALA A 79 6.40 22.52 -1.28
N TYR A 80 5.46 22.00 -2.06
CA TYR A 80 5.76 21.13 -3.19
C TYR A 80 6.42 21.89 -4.35
N THR A 81 5.97 23.10 -4.64
CA THR A 81 6.50 23.90 -5.76
C THR A 81 7.79 24.64 -5.41
N ASN A 82 7.92 25.11 -4.17
CA ASN A 82 9.05 25.90 -3.66
C ASN A 82 9.52 25.35 -2.29
N PRO A 83 10.13 24.15 -2.26
CA PRO A 83 10.52 23.52 -1.00
C PRO A 83 11.64 24.29 -0.27
N ASP A 84 12.44 25.08 -0.99
CA ASP A 84 13.53 25.93 -0.51
C ASP A 84 13.07 27.33 -0.05
N PHE A 85 11.76 27.59 -0.03
CA PHE A 85 11.20 28.88 0.38
C PHE A 85 11.50 29.21 1.85
N MET A 86 11.33 28.24 2.74
CA MET A 86 11.57 28.36 4.18
C MET A 86 11.85 27.00 4.81
N ASP A 87 12.33 26.99 6.05
CA ASP A 87 12.33 25.78 6.87
C ASP A 87 10.90 25.45 7.32
N TRP A 88 10.41 24.29 6.89
CA TRP A 88 9.06 23.79 7.18
C TRP A 88 8.97 23.05 8.52
N SER A 89 10.12 22.72 9.14
CA SER A 89 10.21 21.93 10.38
C SER A 89 9.38 22.47 11.54
N PRO A 90 9.33 23.80 11.80
CA PRO A 90 8.54 24.36 12.90
C PRO A 90 7.03 24.08 12.80
N LEU A 91 6.53 23.71 11.62
CA LEU A 91 5.11 23.52 11.37
C LEU A 91 4.61 22.10 11.69
N TYR A 92 5.53 21.13 11.80
CA TYR A 92 5.17 19.71 11.86
C TYR A 92 4.38 19.35 13.13
N ASP A 93 4.77 19.85 14.30
CA ASP A 93 4.03 19.56 15.53
C ASP A 93 2.54 19.93 15.43
N VAL A 94 2.23 21.07 14.81
CA VAL A 94 0.85 21.51 14.58
C VAL A 94 0.15 20.59 13.57
N LEU A 95 0.79 20.28 12.44
CA LEU A 95 0.21 19.45 11.37
C LEU A 95 -0.10 18.02 11.85
N PHE A 96 0.87 17.36 12.49
CA PHE A 96 0.71 15.99 12.97
C PHE A 96 -0.26 15.92 14.15
N THR A 97 -0.26 16.90 15.06
CA THR A 97 -1.29 16.98 16.11
C THR A 97 -2.69 17.13 15.53
N ARG A 98 -2.85 17.92 14.46
CA ARG A 98 -4.13 18.06 13.76
C ARG A 98 -4.54 16.80 13.01
N ALA A 99 -3.59 16.08 12.41
CA ALA A 99 -3.86 14.78 11.79
C ALA A 99 -4.42 13.77 12.81
N ILE A 100 -3.76 13.63 13.96
CA ILE A 100 -4.20 12.74 15.05
C ILE A 100 -5.62 13.10 15.52
N ARG A 101 -5.90 14.40 15.68
CA ARG A 101 -7.24 14.89 16.06
C ARG A 101 -8.28 14.66 14.96
N ALA A 102 -7.92 14.85 13.68
CA ALA A 102 -8.81 14.65 12.54
C ALA A 102 -9.16 13.17 12.33
N MET A 103 -8.25 12.24 12.69
CA MET A 103 -8.54 10.81 12.76
C MET A 103 -9.39 10.43 13.98
N GLY A 104 -9.62 11.37 14.90
CA GLY A 104 -10.39 11.19 16.13
C GLY A 104 -9.64 10.47 17.24
N LEU A 105 -8.33 10.21 17.11
CA LEU A 105 -7.52 9.43 18.06
C LEU A 105 -7.18 10.17 19.36
N SER A 106 -7.85 11.29 19.65
CA SER A 106 -7.67 12.01 20.90
C SER A 106 -8.44 11.32 22.03
N ILE A 107 -7.76 11.07 23.15
CA ILE A 107 -8.33 10.56 24.41
C ILE A 107 -9.30 11.61 24.98
N ARG A 108 -10.52 11.66 24.45
CA ARG A 108 -11.67 12.24 25.12
C ARG A 108 -12.68 11.11 25.25
N GLU A 109 -12.54 10.38 26.35
CA GLU A 109 -13.55 9.45 26.83
C GLU A 109 -14.94 10.10 26.62
N SER A 110 -15.81 9.42 25.88
CA SER A 110 -17.26 9.68 25.76
C SER A 110 -17.80 10.79 24.82
N LYS A 111 -17.01 11.40 23.91
CA LYS A 111 -17.62 12.16 22.79
C LYS A 111 -17.33 11.51 21.44
N VAL A 112 -18.33 10.80 20.92
CA VAL A 112 -18.40 10.37 19.51
C VAL A 112 -18.33 11.64 18.65
N ILE A 113 -17.19 11.88 18.03
CA ILE A 113 -17.10 12.83 16.91
C ILE A 113 -17.70 12.07 15.74
N VAL A 114 -18.98 12.32 15.45
CA VAL A 114 -19.62 11.86 14.22
C VAL A 114 -18.76 12.38 13.06
N GLY A 115 -18.34 11.48 12.18
CA GLY A 115 -17.47 11.79 11.04
C GLY A 115 -18.07 12.91 10.20
N ASP A 116 -17.53 14.12 10.36
CA ASP A 116 -17.89 15.28 9.57
C ASP A 116 -17.08 15.25 8.26
N ALA A 117 -17.70 15.60 7.14
CA ALA A 117 -17.04 15.69 5.83
C ALA A 117 -15.79 16.59 5.87
N GLY A 118 -15.80 17.59 6.75
CA GLY A 118 -14.65 18.47 6.98
C GLY A 118 -13.41 17.78 7.54
N SER A 119 -13.56 16.69 8.31
CA SER A 119 -12.41 15.93 8.82
C SER A 119 -11.68 15.19 7.70
N ALA A 120 -12.41 14.59 6.75
CA ALA A 120 -11.82 13.90 5.61
C ALA A 120 -11.10 14.86 4.65
N LEU A 121 -11.68 16.04 4.38
CA LEU A 121 -11.06 17.09 3.56
C LEU A 121 -9.76 17.61 4.20
N SER A 122 -9.81 17.88 5.51
CA SER A 122 -8.64 18.28 6.29
C SER A 122 -7.53 17.23 6.25
N LEU A 123 -7.86 15.94 6.38
CA LEU A 123 -6.90 14.84 6.26
C LEU A 123 -6.24 14.78 4.88
N GLY A 124 -6.99 15.05 3.81
CA GLY A 124 -6.44 15.12 2.45
C GLY A 124 -5.39 16.21 2.29
N GLY A 125 -5.68 17.42 2.80
CA GLY A 125 -4.72 18.52 2.73
C GLY A 125 -3.51 18.34 3.64
N ILE A 126 -3.68 17.76 4.84
CA ILE A 126 -2.56 17.42 5.71
C ILE A 126 -1.69 16.32 5.08
N ALA A 127 -2.30 15.29 4.49
CA ALA A 127 -1.57 14.25 3.78
C ALA A 127 -0.72 14.82 2.64
N ARG A 128 -1.27 15.73 1.84
CA ARG A 128 -0.51 16.42 0.78
C ARG A 128 0.65 17.23 1.35
N MET A 129 0.47 17.89 2.49
CA MET A 129 1.54 18.65 3.16
C MET A 129 2.67 17.75 3.67
N ILE A 130 2.30 16.63 4.30
CA ILE A 130 3.26 15.60 4.74
C ILE A 130 4.05 15.14 3.53
N VAL A 131 3.38 14.67 2.47
CA VAL A 131 4.06 14.17 1.27
C VAL A 131 4.89 15.24 0.58
N ALA A 132 4.44 16.50 0.50
CA ALA A 132 5.20 17.59 -0.11
C ALA A 132 6.54 17.86 0.60
N THR A 133 6.60 17.55 1.90
CA THR A 133 7.75 17.78 2.78
C THR A 133 8.49 16.50 3.18
N LEU A 134 8.20 15.36 2.54
CA LEU A 134 9.03 14.15 2.68
C LEU A 134 10.36 14.29 1.93
N GLY A 135 11.42 13.70 2.46
CA GLY A 135 12.77 13.80 1.91
C GLY A 135 13.35 15.23 1.97
N GLY A 136 14.57 15.38 1.45
CA GLY A 136 15.30 16.64 1.48
C GLY A 136 15.71 17.11 2.89
N PRO A 137 16.27 18.33 3.01
CA PRO A 137 16.87 18.83 4.24
C PRO A 137 15.86 19.07 5.37
N TYR A 138 14.61 19.39 5.03
CA TYR A 138 13.54 19.68 5.97
C TYR A 138 12.53 18.52 6.04
N GLY A 139 12.99 17.27 5.96
CA GLY A 139 12.10 16.12 5.87
C GLY A 139 11.23 15.89 7.11
N CYS A 140 9.91 15.68 6.94
CA CYS A 140 9.00 15.40 8.07
C CYS A 140 8.96 13.92 8.53
N GLN A 141 9.81 13.06 7.97
CA GLN A 141 9.79 11.59 8.13
C GLN A 141 9.71 11.12 9.60
N ARG A 142 10.49 11.72 10.50
CA ARG A 142 10.49 11.34 11.94
C ARG A 142 9.16 11.64 12.63
N HIS A 143 8.44 12.68 12.22
CA HIS A 143 7.13 13.01 12.78
C HIS A 143 6.07 12.03 12.28
N LEU A 144 6.17 11.61 11.02
CA LEU A 144 5.33 10.55 10.46
C LEU A 144 5.53 9.22 11.21
N GLU A 145 6.77 8.79 11.40
CA GLU A 145 7.08 7.57 12.16
C GLU A 145 6.48 7.59 13.57
N ARG A 146 6.67 8.70 14.31
CA ARG A 146 6.11 8.86 15.66
C ARG A 146 4.59 8.83 15.66
N MET A 147 3.95 9.51 14.71
CA MET A 147 2.48 9.49 14.61
C MET A 147 1.98 8.08 14.28
N MET A 148 2.61 7.38 13.34
CA MET A 148 2.19 6.03 12.98
C MET A 148 2.38 5.03 14.11
N GLN A 149 3.43 5.15 14.92
CA GLN A 149 3.60 4.38 16.16
C GLN A 149 2.46 4.61 17.17
N LEU A 150 1.89 5.83 17.22
CA LEU A 150 0.72 6.13 18.04
C LEU A 150 -0.59 5.59 17.43
N VAL A 151 -0.69 5.58 16.10
CA VAL A 151 -1.86 5.11 15.35
C VAL A 151 -1.95 3.58 15.35
N GLU A 152 -0.81 2.89 15.30
CA GLU A 152 -0.72 1.44 15.11
C GLU A 152 -1.60 0.62 16.07
N PRO A 153 -1.62 0.87 17.40
CA PRO A 153 -2.48 0.13 18.32
C PRO A 153 -3.98 0.26 18.02
N PHE A 154 -4.42 1.39 17.45
CA PHE A 154 -5.83 1.62 17.08
C PHE A 154 -6.23 0.89 15.80
N MET A 155 -5.26 0.49 14.98
CA MET A 155 -5.49 -0.26 13.75
C MET A 155 -5.57 -1.77 13.99
N HIS A 156 -5.17 -2.26 15.16
CA HIS A 156 -5.29 -3.67 15.50
C HIS A 156 -6.77 -4.14 15.37
N PRO A 157 -7.04 -5.32 14.78
CA PRO A 157 -8.42 -5.77 14.52
C PRO A 157 -9.34 -5.85 15.74
N SER A 158 -8.75 -6.02 16.93
CA SER A 158 -9.49 -6.01 18.21
C SER A 158 -9.94 -4.63 18.69
N ASN A 159 -9.37 -3.55 18.14
CA ASN A 159 -9.60 -2.17 18.57
C ASN A 159 -10.41 -1.36 17.53
N GLU A 160 -11.08 -2.05 16.61
CA GLU A 160 -11.84 -1.47 15.51
C GLU A 160 -12.95 -0.53 16.00
N SER A 161 -13.01 0.67 15.41
CA SER A 161 -14.01 1.69 15.73
C SER A 161 -14.15 2.68 14.57
N SER A 162 -14.94 3.75 14.76
CA SER A 162 -15.07 4.83 13.76
C SER A 162 -13.75 5.47 13.36
N HIS A 163 -12.73 5.40 14.23
CA HIS A 163 -11.39 5.91 13.96
C HIS A 163 -10.67 5.13 12.87
N THR A 164 -10.92 3.81 12.75
CA THR A 164 -10.28 2.94 11.76
C THR A 164 -10.55 3.41 10.33
N LEU A 165 -11.78 3.87 10.04
CA LEU A 165 -12.14 4.42 8.73
C LEU A 165 -11.38 5.72 8.43
N LEU A 166 -11.27 6.63 9.39
CA LEU A 166 -10.56 7.90 9.21
C LEU A 166 -9.05 7.69 9.04
N VAL A 167 -8.46 6.74 9.77
CA VAL A 167 -7.07 6.33 9.58
C VAL A 167 -6.87 5.73 8.19
N LEU A 168 -7.76 4.87 7.72
CA LEU A 168 -7.71 4.33 6.36
C LEU A 168 -7.79 5.43 5.29
N VAL A 169 -8.69 6.40 5.44
CA VAL A 169 -8.78 7.58 4.57
C VAL A 169 -7.47 8.36 4.56
N PHE A 170 -6.85 8.56 5.73
CA PHE A 170 -5.56 9.21 5.83
C PHE A 170 -4.45 8.42 5.11
N LEU A 171 -4.33 7.11 5.36
CA LEU A 171 -3.36 6.24 4.70
C LEU A 171 -3.54 6.24 3.18
N GLN A 172 -4.78 6.18 2.70
CA GLN A 172 -5.10 6.30 1.28
C GLN A 172 -4.62 7.63 0.69
N ASN A 173 -4.91 8.75 1.35
CA ASN A 173 -4.50 10.07 0.88
C ASN A 173 -2.99 10.21 0.83
N VAL A 174 -2.28 9.82 1.89
CA VAL A 174 -0.81 9.91 1.94
C VAL A 174 -0.18 9.01 0.88
N LEU A 175 -0.65 7.77 0.72
CA LEU A 175 -0.10 6.86 -0.27
C LEU A 175 -0.35 7.35 -1.71
N GLN A 176 -1.55 7.84 -1.99
CA GLN A 176 -1.89 8.38 -3.31
C GLN A 176 -1.04 9.61 -3.67
N GLU A 177 -0.83 10.53 -2.72
CA GLU A 177 0.04 11.69 -2.92
C GLU A 177 1.51 11.26 -3.08
N THR A 178 1.99 10.25 -2.33
CA THR A 178 3.34 9.70 -2.50
C THR A 178 3.54 9.11 -3.89
N VAL A 179 2.57 8.34 -4.40
CA VAL A 179 2.59 7.81 -5.77
C VAL A 179 2.59 8.93 -6.80
N ASN A 180 1.77 9.97 -6.60
CA ASN A 180 1.74 11.12 -7.50
C ASN A 180 3.11 11.80 -7.56
N ARG A 181 3.72 12.09 -6.41
CA ARG A 181 5.06 12.66 -6.31
C ARG A 181 6.12 11.76 -6.95
N TYR A 182 6.09 10.45 -6.67
CA TYR A 182 6.99 9.47 -7.28
C TYR A 182 6.93 9.52 -8.82
N ARG A 183 5.72 9.53 -9.38
CA ARG A 183 5.51 9.59 -10.83
C ARG A 183 6.03 10.90 -11.43
N GLU A 184 5.85 12.03 -10.74
CA GLU A 184 6.33 13.34 -11.21
C GLU A 184 7.85 13.49 -11.15
N GLU A 185 8.50 12.88 -10.17
CA GLU A 185 9.95 12.98 -9.99
C GLU A 185 10.72 11.94 -10.83
N ARG A 186 10.14 10.76 -11.05
CA ARG A 186 10.85 9.63 -11.69
C ARG A 186 10.35 9.30 -13.09
N THR A 187 9.04 9.21 -13.28
CA THR A 187 8.42 8.59 -14.48
C THR A 187 8.04 9.60 -15.56
N LYS A 188 7.48 10.76 -15.21
CA LYS A 188 7.02 11.75 -16.20
C LYS A 188 8.21 12.34 -16.97
N SER A 189 7.99 12.64 -18.25
CA SER A 189 8.98 13.31 -19.12
C SER A 189 9.31 14.72 -18.62
N HIS A 190 8.27 15.48 -18.24
CA HIS A 190 8.40 16.79 -17.62
C HIS A 190 8.41 16.63 -16.10
N LYS A 191 9.62 16.47 -15.56
CA LYS A 191 9.83 16.27 -14.12
C LYS A 191 9.58 17.56 -13.33
N ARG A 192 9.32 17.39 -12.02
CA ARG A 192 9.25 18.48 -11.02
C ARG A 192 10.46 19.42 -11.17
N LYS A 193 10.25 20.74 -11.11
CA LYS A 193 11.32 21.73 -11.33
C LYS A 193 11.85 22.28 -10.00
N VAL A 194 12.55 21.46 -9.23
CA VAL A 194 13.18 21.84 -7.96
C VAL A 194 14.62 21.28 -7.89
N PRO A 195 15.49 21.77 -7.00
CA PRO A 195 16.80 21.18 -6.80
C PRO A 195 16.71 19.68 -6.45
N LYS A 196 17.66 18.87 -6.95
CA LYS A 196 17.64 17.40 -6.81
C LYS A 196 17.66 16.92 -5.35
N GLU A 197 18.20 17.72 -4.44
CA GLU A 197 18.21 17.43 -2.99
C GLU A 197 16.79 17.32 -2.39
N PHE A 198 15.78 17.89 -3.03
CA PHE A 198 14.37 17.80 -2.60
C PHE A 198 13.58 16.67 -3.28
N TYR A 199 14.23 15.81 -4.06
CA TYR A 199 13.58 14.64 -4.65
C TYR A 199 13.53 13.51 -3.63
N LEU A 200 12.53 12.64 -3.73
CA LEU A 200 12.45 11.43 -2.92
C LEU A 200 13.57 10.46 -3.29
N THR A 201 14.45 10.19 -2.32
CA THR A 201 15.44 9.12 -2.43
C THR A 201 14.78 7.76 -2.17
N ASP A 202 15.45 6.67 -2.57
CA ASP A 202 14.96 5.33 -2.25
C ASP A 202 14.90 5.10 -0.73
N SER A 203 15.85 5.67 0.02
CA SER A 203 15.83 5.62 1.48
C SER A 203 14.61 6.32 2.08
N ASP A 204 14.14 7.42 1.49
CA ASP A 204 12.93 8.11 1.96
C ASP A 204 11.68 7.25 1.74
N ILE A 205 11.58 6.59 0.58
CA ILE A 205 10.46 5.68 0.25
C ILE A 205 10.48 4.46 1.17
N GLU A 206 11.67 3.92 1.46
CA GLU A 206 11.85 2.81 2.39
C GLU A 206 11.37 3.15 3.81
N LYS A 207 11.81 4.29 4.37
CA LYS A 207 11.39 4.73 5.71
C LYS A 207 9.90 5.05 5.76
N PHE A 208 9.38 5.68 4.70
CA PHE A 208 7.95 5.92 4.54
C PHE A 208 7.16 4.61 4.58
N THR A 209 7.63 3.60 3.83
CA THR A 209 7.03 2.26 3.78
C THR A 209 7.03 1.61 5.16
N ASP A 210 8.17 1.58 5.84
CA ASP A 210 8.30 1.00 7.18
C ASP A 210 7.33 1.66 8.17
N ALA A 211 7.14 2.98 8.08
CA ALA A 211 6.27 3.72 9.00
C ALA A 211 4.78 3.35 8.88
N ILE A 212 4.29 3.03 7.68
CA ILE A 212 2.85 2.80 7.45
C ILE A 212 2.48 1.31 7.29
N LEU A 213 3.45 0.45 6.96
CA LEU A 213 3.21 -0.94 6.56
C LEU A 213 2.45 -1.73 7.63
N GLN A 214 2.85 -1.65 8.89
CA GLN A 214 2.21 -2.44 9.95
C GLN A 214 0.75 -2.04 10.19
N SER A 215 0.47 -0.74 10.22
CA SER A 215 -0.91 -0.22 10.33
C SER A 215 -1.77 -0.66 9.15
N LEU A 216 -1.18 -0.72 7.95
CA LEU A 216 -1.87 -1.16 6.75
C LEU A 216 -2.13 -2.67 6.74
N LEU A 217 -1.18 -3.48 7.21
CA LEU A 217 -1.36 -4.94 7.36
C LEU A 217 -2.45 -5.27 8.38
N TYR A 218 -2.53 -4.56 9.52
CA TYR A 218 -3.65 -4.74 10.45
C TYR A 218 -5.00 -4.37 9.81
N SER A 219 -5.01 -3.37 8.93
CA SER A 219 -6.23 -2.94 8.25
C SER A 219 -6.81 -3.98 7.29
N LEU A 220 -6.03 -4.99 6.87
CA LEU A 220 -6.54 -6.12 6.08
C LEU A 220 -7.59 -6.93 6.85
N TYR A 221 -7.50 -6.97 8.18
CA TYR A 221 -8.30 -7.86 9.02
C TYR A 221 -9.46 -7.16 9.73
N THR A 222 -9.79 -5.93 9.35
CA THR A 222 -10.97 -5.21 9.86
C THR A 222 -12.26 -5.92 9.43
N LYS A 223 -13.29 -5.94 10.28
CA LYS A 223 -14.51 -6.73 10.05
C LYS A 223 -15.33 -6.25 8.85
N ASP A 224 -15.23 -4.96 8.50
CA ASP A 224 -15.89 -4.38 7.31
C ASP A 224 -15.08 -4.53 6.00
N ALA A 225 -13.90 -5.15 6.03
CA ALA A 225 -13.05 -5.29 4.84
C ALA A 225 -13.69 -6.11 3.71
N THR A 226 -14.64 -7.01 4.03
CA THR A 226 -15.42 -7.77 3.03
C THR A 226 -16.23 -6.88 2.09
N THR A 227 -16.61 -5.67 2.53
CA THR A 227 -17.36 -4.71 1.70
C THR A 227 -16.44 -3.76 0.94
N THR A 228 -15.22 -3.52 1.44
CA THR A 228 -14.29 -2.53 0.88
C THR A 228 -12.93 -3.16 0.57
N LYS A 229 -12.65 -3.43 -0.72
CA LYS A 229 -11.34 -3.89 -1.22
C LYS A 229 -10.19 -2.87 -1.05
N ALA A 230 -10.40 -1.79 -0.30
CA ALA A 230 -9.43 -0.70 -0.18
C ALA A 230 -8.13 -1.11 0.53
N PRO A 231 -8.13 -1.84 1.67
CA PRO A 231 -6.89 -2.23 2.36
C PRO A 231 -5.94 -3.04 1.47
N ALA A 232 -6.45 -4.09 0.81
CA ALA A 232 -5.69 -4.93 -0.11
C ALA A 232 -5.08 -4.10 -1.27
N ARG A 233 -5.87 -3.20 -1.86
CA ARG A 233 -5.41 -2.29 -2.91
C ARG A 233 -4.30 -1.34 -2.43
N LEU A 234 -4.39 -0.84 -1.21
CA LEU A 234 -3.35 0.01 -0.62
C LEU A 234 -2.06 -0.78 -0.40
N VAL A 235 -2.14 -2.04 0.05
CA VAL A 235 -0.96 -2.92 0.17
C VAL A 235 -0.33 -3.15 -1.21
N MET A 236 -1.13 -3.41 -2.25
CA MET A 236 -0.63 -3.51 -3.62
C MET A 236 0.09 -2.23 -4.07
N ILE A 237 -0.49 -1.05 -3.83
CA ILE A 237 0.15 0.23 -4.20
C ILE A 237 1.49 0.38 -3.46
N LEU A 238 1.53 0.10 -2.16
CA LEU A 238 2.77 0.18 -1.38
C LEU A 238 3.81 -0.85 -1.85
N GLY A 239 3.38 -2.08 -2.17
CA GLY A 239 4.21 -3.14 -2.73
C GLY A 239 4.78 -2.79 -4.11
N SER A 240 4.05 -2.00 -4.91
CA SER A 240 4.56 -1.50 -6.18
C SER A 240 5.66 -0.43 -6.03
N LEU A 241 5.67 0.29 -4.89
CA LEU A 241 6.70 1.29 -4.57
C LEU A 241 7.94 0.66 -3.93
N CYS A 242 7.76 -0.28 -3.01
CA CYS A 242 8.84 -0.88 -2.24
C CYS A 242 8.63 -2.39 -2.00
N PRO A 243 8.71 -3.22 -3.05
CA PRO A 243 8.37 -4.65 -2.96
C PRO A 243 9.27 -5.41 -1.97
N GLY A 244 10.56 -5.06 -1.91
CA GLY A 244 11.54 -5.69 -1.03
C GLY A 244 11.26 -5.54 0.46
N ARG A 245 10.36 -4.64 0.87
CA ARG A 245 9.93 -4.46 2.26
C ARG A 245 8.53 -4.98 2.52
N VAL A 246 7.62 -4.77 1.56
CA VAL A 246 6.21 -5.13 1.70
C VAL A 246 5.99 -6.63 1.61
N PHE A 247 6.56 -7.30 0.60
CA PHE A 247 6.27 -8.72 0.38
C PHE A 247 6.81 -9.66 1.46
N PRO A 248 8.04 -9.49 1.98
CA PRO A 248 8.49 -10.30 3.11
C PRO A 248 7.52 -10.23 4.29
N ARG A 249 7.05 -9.03 4.64
CA ARG A 249 6.06 -8.85 5.71
C ARG A 249 4.70 -9.42 5.36
N PHE A 250 4.24 -9.29 4.12
CA PHE A 250 3.01 -9.92 3.68
C PHE A 250 3.09 -11.46 3.74
N PHE A 251 4.23 -12.06 3.42
CA PHE A 251 4.42 -13.51 3.46
C PHE A 251 4.34 -14.09 4.88
N GLU A 252 4.84 -13.37 5.90
CA GLU A 252 4.63 -13.73 7.31
C GLU A 252 3.15 -13.81 7.71
N HIS A 253 2.28 -13.15 6.96
CA HIS A 253 0.84 -13.21 7.14
C HIS A 253 0.18 -14.25 6.22
N ALA A 254 0.65 -14.34 4.97
CA ALA A 254 0.09 -15.18 3.93
C ALA A 254 0.20 -16.66 4.22
N TYR A 255 1.41 -17.13 4.52
CA TYR A 255 1.66 -18.56 4.74
C TYR A 255 0.90 -19.10 5.96
N PRO A 256 0.99 -18.50 7.17
CA PRO A 256 0.23 -19.00 8.33
C PRO A 256 -1.27 -18.99 8.13
N ALA A 257 -1.83 -17.96 7.47
CA ALA A 257 -3.27 -17.85 7.31
C ALA A 257 -3.85 -18.98 6.46
N ILE A 258 -3.11 -19.45 5.44
CA ILE A 258 -3.55 -20.55 4.57
C ILE A 258 -3.58 -21.89 5.30
N PHE A 259 -2.62 -22.10 6.20
CA PHE A 259 -2.54 -23.31 7.02
C PHE A 259 -3.46 -23.30 8.24
N ALA A 260 -3.87 -22.13 8.72
CA ALA A 260 -4.78 -22.01 9.86
C ALA A 260 -6.19 -22.54 9.51
N VAL A 261 -6.63 -23.56 10.24
CA VAL A 261 -7.94 -24.20 10.04
C VAL A 261 -9.05 -23.49 10.85
N ASP A 262 -8.67 -22.70 11.86
CA ASP A 262 -9.56 -22.09 12.85
C ASP A 262 -9.81 -20.58 12.67
N GLU A 263 -9.17 -19.93 11.68
CA GLU A 263 -9.28 -18.47 11.44
C GLU A 263 -9.79 -18.11 10.02
N PRO A 264 -11.02 -18.51 9.62
CA PRO A 264 -11.50 -18.38 8.24
C PRO A 264 -11.60 -16.93 7.72
N HIS A 265 -11.89 -15.97 8.60
CA HIS A 265 -11.90 -14.55 8.23
C HIS A 265 -10.51 -14.05 7.84
N ARG A 266 -9.48 -14.42 8.62
CA ARG A 266 -8.10 -14.02 8.36
C ARG A 266 -7.61 -14.61 7.06
N LEU A 267 -7.94 -15.87 6.78
CA LEU A 267 -7.66 -16.54 5.52
C LEU A 267 -8.27 -15.79 4.33
N THR A 268 -9.57 -15.54 4.37
CA THR A 268 -10.33 -14.84 3.31
C THR A 268 -9.67 -13.49 2.97
N GLN A 269 -9.45 -12.63 3.95
CA GLN A 269 -8.84 -11.31 3.74
C GLN A 269 -7.41 -11.38 3.19
N THR A 270 -6.66 -12.38 3.63
CA THR A 270 -5.28 -12.60 3.18
C THR A 270 -5.24 -13.05 1.72
N LEU A 271 -6.14 -13.94 1.31
CA LEU A 271 -6.24 -14.39 -0.07
C LEU A 271 -6.81 -13.31 -1.01
N ASP A 272 -7.71 -12.46 -0.53
CA ASP A 272 -8.14 -11.27 -1.27
C ASP A 272 -6.97 -10.29 -1.48
N CYS A 273 -6.11 -10.12 -0.47
CA CYS A 273 -4.90 -9.35 -0.62
C CYS A 273 -3.89 -10.01 -1.58
N LEU A 274 -3.74 -11.34 -1.52
CA LEU A 274 -2.90 -12.10 -2.44
C LEU A 274 -3.31 -11.83 -3.89
N PHE A 275 -4.61 -11.83 -4.18
CA PHE A 275 -5.14 -11.55 -5.52
C PHE A 275 -4.68 -10.20 -6.06
N GLU A 276 -4.68 -9.15 -5.23
CA GLU A 276 -4.22 -7.82 -5.64
C GLU A 276 -2.70 -7.76 -5.86
N VAL A 277 -1.91 -8.54 -5.12
CA VAL A 277 -0.43 -8.46 -5.16
C VAL A 277 0.25 -9.51 -6.04
N VAL A 278 -0.44 -10.58 -6.43
CA VAL A 278 0.18 -11.76 -7.07
C VAL A 278 0.90 -11.41 -8.38
N PHE A 279 0.36 -10.45 -9.15
CA PHE A 279 1.02 -9.97 -10.35
C PHE A 279 2.35 -9.26 -10.08
N LEU A 280 2.45 -8.53 -8.97
CA LEU A 280 3.69 -7.88 -8.57
C LEU A 280 4.74 -8.91 -8.12
N ILE A 281 4.30 -9.95 -7.41
CA ILE A 281 5.16 -11.08 -7.01
C ILE A 281 5.70 -11.79 -8.25
N ALA A 282 4.84 -12.10 -9.22
CA ALA A 282 5.24 -12.77 -10.46
C ALA A 282 6.22 -11.94 -11.32
N ARG A 283 6.20 -10.60 -11.20
CA ARG A 283 7.08 -9.69 -11.94
C ARG A 283 8.39 -9.35 -11.25
N ASP A 284 8.61 -9.85 -10.03
CA ASP A 284 9.81 -9.54 -9.25
C ASP A 284 11.07 -10.15 -9.89
N SER A 285 11.71 -9.40 -10.78
CA SER A 285 12.86 -9.85 -11.58
C SER A 285 14.08 -8.95 -11.46
N ASN A 286 13.95 -7.80 -10.78
CA ASN A 286 15.05 -6.85 -10.66
C ASN A 286 16.02 -7.31 -9.56
N PRO A 287 17.30 -7.63 -9.89
CA PRO A 287 18.29 -8.06 -8.91
C PRO A 287 18.79 -6.92 -8.01
N GLU A 288 18.61 -5.65 -8.39
CA GLU A 288 19.07 -4.49 -7.62
C GLU A 288 18.20 -4.21 -6.39
N ILE A 289 16.99 -4.79 -6.33
CA ILE A 289 16.07 -4.58 -5.22
C ILE A 289 16.60 -5.28 -3.98
N LYS A 290 16.86 -4.49 -2.93
CA LYS A 290 17.19 -5.03 -1.61
C LYS A 290 15.95 -5.60 -0.94
N ARG A 291 15.85 -6.93 -0.93
CA ARG A 291 14.78 -7.66 -0.25
C ARG A 291 15.14 -7.91 1.21
N LEU A 292 14.22 -7.59 2.12
CA LEU A 292 14.37 -7.94 3.53
C LEU A 292 14.21 -9.44 3.71
N LYS A 293 14.92 -10.00 4.68
CA LYS A 293 14.73 -11.39 5.08
C LYS A 293 13.40 -11.55 5.81
N MET A 294 12.72 -12.64 5.49
CA MET A 294 11.58 -13.15 6.25
C MET A 294 12.07 -13.69 7.62
N GLU A 295 11.17 -13.74 8.59
CA GLU A 295 11.40 -14.33 9.91
C GLU A 295 11.62 -15.85 9.80
N LYS A 296 10.91 -16.48 8.85
CA LYS A 296 10.99 -17.90 8.52
C LYS A 296 11.28 -18.11 7.04
N ASP A 297 11.92 -19.24 6.72
CA ASP A 297 12.02 -19.70 5.34
C ASP A 297 10.75 -20.49 4.98
N TRP A 298 9.74 -19.75 4.53
CA TRP A 298 8.46 -20.34 4.15
C TRP A 298 8.57 -21.34 3.01
N VAL A 299 9.52 -21.17 2.10
CA VAL A 299 9.74 -22.10 0.99
C VAL A 299 10.22 -23.44 1.54
N ARG A 300 11.18 -23.41 2.46
CA ARG A 300 11.67 -24.62 3.11
C ARG A 300 10.61 -25.27 4.00
N GLU A 301 9.86 -24.50 4.78
CA GLU A 301 8.77 -25.05 5.61
C GLU A 301 7.72 -25.77 4.75
N MET A 302 7.40 -25.24 3.56
CA MET A 302 6.52 -25.90 2.59
C MET A 302 7.11 -27.22 2.07
N GLU A 303 8.40 -27.25 1.71
CA GLU A 303 9.05 -28.46 1.21
C GLU A 303 9.10 -29.56 2.28
N GLU A 304 9.35 -29.20 3.55
CA GLU A 304 9.41 -30.14 4.68
C GLU A 304 8.03 -30.69 5.07
N GLN A 305 6.97 -29.89 4.93
CA GLN A 305 5.59 -30.30 5.23
C GLN A 305 4.92 -31.08 4.10
N ARG A 306 5.48 -31.05 2.88
CA ARG A 306 4.87 -31.68 1.71
C ARG A 306 4.73 -33.20 1.89
N SER A 307 3.53 -33.71 1.59
CA SER A 307 3.27 -35.14 1.65
C SER A 307 4.19 -35.92 0.68
N PRO A 308 4.81 -37.05 1.12
CA PRO A 308 5.62 -37.91 0.25
C PRO A 308 4.84 -38.48 -0.95
N THR A 309 3.51 -38.56 -0.85
CA THR A 309 2.63 -39.07 -1.90
C THR A 309 2.19 -38.01 -2.90
N SER A 310 2.59 -36.74 -2.70
CA SER A 310 2.23 -35.65 -3.60
C SER A 310 2.86 -35.88 -5.00
N PRO A 311 2.12 -35.66 -6.10
CA PRO A 311 2.65 -35.79 -7.46
C PRO A 311 3.89 -34.93 -7.73
N ILE A 312 4.03 -33.81 -7.00
CA ILE A 312 5.17 -32.89 -7.09
C ILE A 312 6.33 -33.24 -6.13
N ALA A 313 6.21 -34.26 -5.27
CA ALA A 313 7.27 -34.66 -4.34
C ALA A 313 8.52 -35.21 -5.05
N GLN A 314 8.40 -35.67 -6.29
CA GLN A 314 9.55 -36.03 -7.14
C GLN A 314 10.30 -34.81 -7.69
N TYR A 315 9.66 -33.64 -7.67
CA TYR A 315 10.22 -32.37 -8.12
C TYR A 315 10.56 -31.45 -6.94
N SER A 316 10.92 -31.99 -5.77
CA SER A 316 11.38 -31.20 -4.62
C SER A 316 12.64 -30.39 -4.98
N LEU A 317 12.89 -29.29 -4.26
CA LEU A 317 14.05 -28.45 -4.56
C LEU A 317 15.36 -29.25 -4.47
N GLU A 318 15.50 -30.09 -3.45
CA GLU A 318 16.66 -30.96 -3.27
C GLU A 318 16.92 -31.88 -4.48
N LYS A 319 15.88 -32.56 -4.98
CA LYS A 319 15.98 -33.45 -6.14
C LYS A 319 16.27 -32.70 -7.43
N LEU A 320 15.68 -31.52 -7.60
CA LEU A 320 15.95 -30.67 -8.76
C LEU A 320 17.38 -30.12 -8.71
N SER A 321 17.90 -29.79 -7.52
CA SER A 321 19.28 -29.35 -7.31
C SER A 321 20.30 -30.41 -7.74
N GLU A 322 20.01 -31.71 -7.62
CA GLU A 322 20.89 -32.79 -8.10
C GLU A 322 21.19 -32.70 -9.61
N SER A 323 20.23 -32.18 -10.39
CA SER A 323 20.36 -32.01 -11.84
C SER A 323 21.12 -30.73 -12.25
N MET A 324 21.51 -29.90 -11.29
CA MET A 324 22.07 -28.57 -11.50
C MET A 324 23.49 -28.46 -10.93
N PRO A 325 24.34 -27.57 -11.48
CA PRO A 325 25.70 -27.36 -10.96
C PRO A 325 25.75 -26.57 -9.65
N PHE A 326 24.59 -26.12 -9.16
CA PHE A 326 24.45 -25.34 -7.93
C PHE A 326 23.17 -25.75 -7.21
N ASP A 327 23.11 -25.43 -5.92
CA ASP A 327 21.90 -25.62 -5.13
C ASP A 327 20.86 -24.53 -5.45
N ILE A 328 19.69 -24.96 -5.93
CA ILE A 328 18.59 -24.11 -6.37
C ILE A 328 18.13 -23.18 -5.24
N GLU A 329 17.96 -23.69 -4.02
CA GLU A 329 17.45 -22.94 -2.87
C GLU A 329 18.30 -21.67 -2.62
N THR A 330 19.62 -21.79 -2.70
CA THR A 330 20.55 -20.67 -2.50
C THR A 330 20.48 -19.59 -3.59
N ARG A 331 19.94 -19.90 -4.76
CA ARG A 331 19.89 -19.01 -5.93
C ARG A 331 18.53 -18.37 -6.15
N LEU A 332 17.48 -18.82 -5.45
CA LEU A 332 16.17 -18.17 -5.44
C LEU A 332 16.23 -16.92 -4.56
N THR A 333 16.35 -15.75 -5.18
CA THR A 333 16.48 -14.49 -4.45
C THR A 333 15.28 -13.56 -4.63
N SER A 334 14.52 -13.75 -5.70
CA SER A 334 13.28 -13.04 -6.01
C SER A 334 12.06 -13.75 -5.42
N PHE A 335 10.95 -13.01 -5.39
CA PHE A 335 9.69 -13.52 -4.89
C PHE A 335 8.95 -14.41 -5.88
N ARG A 336 9.45 -14.58 -7.12
CA ARG A 336 8.82 -15.38 -8.17
C ARG A 336 8.64 -16.84 -7.77
N CYS A 337 9.57 -17.40 -6.99
CA CYS A 337 9.47 -18.77 -6.52
C CYS A 337 8.21 -19.02 -5.67
N HIS A 338 7.73 -18.02 -4.92
CA HIS A 338 6.54 -18.15 -4.09
C HIS A 338 5.28 -18.44 -4.91
N ILE A 339 5.23 -18.10 -6.20
CA ILE A 339 4.08 -18.42 -7.05
C ILE A 339 3.83 -19.93 -7.13
N PHE A 340 4.89 -20.75 -7.21
CA PHE A 340 4.76 -22.21 -7.24
C PHE A 340 4.14 -22.75 -5.94
N TYR A 341 4.56 -22.19 -4.80
CA TYR A 341 4.06 -22.58 -3.50
C TYR A 341 2.64 -22.06 -3.24
N PHE A 342 2.32 -20.84 -3.69
CA PHE A 342 0.94 -20.34 -3.65
C PHE A 342 0.02 -21.20 -4.50
N LEU A 343 0.43 -21.64 -5.70
CA LEU A 343 -0.36 -22.59 -6.49
C LEU A 343 -0.61 -23.89 -5.73
N GLU A 344 0.44 -24.51 -5.17
CA GLU A 344 0.33 -25.73 -4.35
C GLU A 344 -0.67 -25.54 -3.20
N MET A 345 -0.51 -24.49 -2.40
CA MET A 345 -1.38 -24.19 -1.26
C MET A 345 -2.83 -23.89 -1.66
N LEU A 346 -3.04 -23.14 -2.75
CA LEU A 346 -4.38 -22.78 -3.20
C LEU A 346 -5.15 -24.01 -3.72
N ILE A 347 -4.46 -24.96 -4.37
CA ILE A 347 -5.04 -26.24 -4.84
C ILE A 347 -5.44 -27.10 -3.63
N GLU A 348 -4.58 -27.22 -2.63
CA GLU A 348 -4.89 -27.94 -1.40
C GLU A 348 -6.04 -27.28 -0.62
N GLY A 349 -6.11 -25.95 -0.69
CA GLY A 349 -7.14 -25.14 -0.05
C GLY A 349 -8.55 -25.25 -0.64
N ILE A 350 -8.74 -25.88 -1.80
CA ILE A 350 -10.08 -26.06 -2.37
C ILE A 350 -10.84 -27.15 -1.60
N ASP A 351 -11.82 -26.76 -0.79
CA ASP A 351 -12.62 -27.66 0.05
C ASP A 351 -14.13 -27.45 -0.20
N ILE A 352 -14.84 -28.54 -0.48
CA ILE A 352 -16.30 -28.53 -0.69
C ILE A 352 -17.08 -28.09 0.56
N ASN A 353 -16.50 -28.29 1.75
CA ASN A 353 -17.14 -27.93 3.01
C ASN A 353 -17.04 -26.44 3.34
N ASP A 354 -16.10 -25.73 2.71
CA ASP A 354 -15.88 -24.29 2.87
C ASP A 354 -15.94 -23.59 1.51
N VAL A 355 -17.17 -23.27 1.09
CA VAL A 355 -17.47 -22.64 -0.19
C VAL A 355 -16.81 -21.28 -0.33
N ALA A 356 -16.68 -20.52 0.76
CA ALA A 356 -16.04 -19.20 0.74
C ALA A 356 -14.54 -19.33 0.45
N LYS A 357 -13.85 -20.22 1.17
CA LYS A 357 -12.44 -20.54 0.94
C LYS A 357 -12.20 -21.08 -0.47
N ALA A 358 -13.00 -22.06 -0.91
CA ALA A 358 -12.88 -22.64 -2.23
C ALA A 358 -13.05 -21.60 -3.34
N ASN A 359 -14.03 -20.70 -3.21
CA ASN A 359 -14.23 -19.61 -4.15
C ASN A 359 -13.00 -18.74 -4.28
N ILE A 360 -12.48 -18.21 -3.16
CA ILE A 360 -11.35 -17.27 -3.21
C ILE A 360 -10.08 -17.97 -3.71
N ALA A 361 -9.89 -19.25 -3.35
CA ALA A 361 -8.79 -20.07 -3.87
C ALA A 361 -8.86 -20.21 -5.39
N ILE A 362 -10.04 -20.57 -5.93
CA ILE A 362 -10.26 -20.69 -7.38
C ILE A 362 -10.05 -19.35 -8.11
N HIS A 363 -10.50 -18.23 -7.54
CA HIS A 363 -10.29 -16.91 -8.13
C HIS A 363 -8.79 -16.55 -8.22
N ASN A 364 -8.02 -16.83 -7.16
CA ASN A 364 -6.58 -16.64 -7.16
C ASN A 364 -5.88 -17.58 -8.16
N LEU A 365 -6.26 -18.87 -8.20
CA LEU A 365 -5.71 -19.84 -9.16
C LEU A 365 -5.95 -19.40 -10.61
N THR A 366 -7.16 -18.95 -10.91
CA THR A 366 -7.53 -18.43 -12.25
C THR A 366 -6.64 -17.26 -12.64
N LEU A 367 -6.39 -16.32 -11.72
CA LEU A 367 -5.50 -15.19 -11.97
C LEU A 367 -4.05 -15.66 -12.18
N ILE A 368 -3.54 -16.59 -11.36
CA ILE A 368 -2.16 -17.09 -11.51
C ILE A 368 -2.00 -17.80 -12.86
N PHE A 369 -2.94 -18.66 -13.26
CA PHE A 369 -2.92 -19.33 -14.55
C PHE A 369 -3.05 -18.37 -15.74
N PHE A 370 -3.66 -17.20 -15.53
CA PHE A 370 -3.70 -16.16 -16.57
C PHE A 370 -2.38 -15.41 -16.73
N ILE A 371 -1.63 -15.19 -15.63
CA ILE A 371 -0.39 -14.41 -15.66
C ILE A 371 0.87 -15.27 -15.87
N VAL A 372 0.83 -16.57 -15.52
CA VAL A 372 1.94 -17.51 -15.67
C VAL A 372 1.60 -18.52 -16.77
N PRO A 373 2.37 -18.58 -17.87
CA PRO A 373 2.15 -19.60 -18.88
C PRO A 373 2.57 -20.98 -18.34
N ILE A 374 1.60 -21.90 -18.30
CA ILE A 374 1.71 -23.24 -17.70
C ILE A 374 2.42 -24.20 -18.64
N LEU A 375 3.75 -24.07 -18.70
CA LEU A 375 4.63 -24.92 -19.51
C LEU A 375 5.86 -25.33 -18.68
N ASP A 376 6.43 -26.47 -19.03
CA ASP A 376 7.74 -26.87 -18.53
C ASP A 376 8.84 -26.20 -19.35
N TYR A 377 9.57 -25.28 -18.71
CA TYR A 377 10.72 -24.56 -19.24
C TYR A 377 12.06 -25.19 -18.82
N SER A 378 12.08 -26.36 -18.18
CA SER A 378 13.30 -26.98 -17.65
C SER A 378 14.35 -27.26 -18.73
N GLY A 379 13.91 -27.48 -19.98
CA GLY A 379 14.77 -27.66 -21.15
C GLY A 379 15.31 -26.36 -21.75
N CYS A 380 14.74 -25.18 -21.43
CA CYS A 380 15.21 -23.90 -21.97
C CYS A 380 16.65 -23.59 -21.56
N ILE A 381 17.13 -24.17 -20.45
CA ILE A 381 18.49 -23.98 -19.94
C ILE A 381 19.55 -24.44 -20.94
N ASP A 382 19.23 -25.44 -21.78
CA ASP A 382 20.17 -25.98 -22.76
C ASP A 382 20.25 -25.14 -24.04
N TYR A 383 19.27 -24.24 -24.27
CA TYR A 383 19.16 -23.43 -25.48
C TYR A 383 19.48 -21.95 -25.25
N HIS A 384 19.61 -21.51 -23.99
CA HIS A 384 19.79 -20.11 -23.61
C HIS A 384 21.01 -19.93 -22.69
N ASP A 385 22.07 -19.34 -23.24
CA ASP A 385 23.32 -19.05 -22.52
C ASP A 385 23.25 -17.76 -21.69
N ASP A 386 22.23 -16.93 -21.91
CA ASP A 386 22.05 -15.61 -21.30
C ASP A 386 21.26 -15.63 -19.98
N LEU A 387 20.80 -16.81 -19.54
CA LEU A 387 20.05 -16.96 -18.30
C LEU A 387 20.94 -16.81 -17.06
N THR A 388 20.45 -16.03 -16.10
CA THR A 388 21.03 -15.95 -14.75
C THR A 388 20.85 -17.27 -13.98
N ASP A 389 21.66 -17.50 -12.93
CA ASP A 389 21.52 -18.69 -12.08
C ASP A 389 20.11 -18.80 -11.46
N GLU A 390 19.51 -17.66 -11.10
CA GLU A 390 18.13 -17.63 -10.62
C GLU A 390 17.13 -18.05 -11.71
N GLU A 391 17.27 -17.54 -12.94
CA GLU A 391 16.37 -17.91 -14.03
C GLU A 391 16.50 -19.39 -14.39
N LYS A 392 17.72 -19.94 -14.36
CA LYS A 392 17.95 -21.38 -14.52
C LYS A 392 17.27 -22.18 -13.41
N ALA A 393 17.35 -21.72 -12.16
CA ALA A 393 16.61 -22.30 -11.03
C ALA A 393 15.09 -22.29 -11.28
N LEU A 394 14.52 -21.14 -11.67
CA LEU A 394 13.09 -21.01 -11.97
C LEU A 394 12.66 -21.90 -13.15
N CYS A 395 13.48 -21.98 -14.20
CA CYS A 395 13.26 -22.90 -15.32
C CYS A 395 13.21 -24.35 -14.85
N LYS A 396 14.12 -24.81 -13.97
CA LYS A 396 14.04 -26.17 -13.42
C LYS A 396 12.78 -26.40 -12.57
N ILE A 397 12.39 -25.43 -11.75
CA ILE A 397 11.17 -25.54 -10.92
C ILE A 397 9.90 -25.58 -11.78
N SER A 398 9.93 -25.01 -12.99
CA SER A 398 8.77 -24.96 -13.89
C SER A 398 8.21 -26.31 -14.34
N VAL A 399 8.97 -27.40 -14.20
CA VAL A 399 8.47 -28.78 -14.37
C VAL A 399 7.27 -29.08 -13.47
N ARG A 400 7.12 -28.35 -12.34
CA ARG A 400 5.96 -28.45 -11.45
C ARG A 400 4.68 -27.88 -12.07
N LEU A 401 4.74 -26.94 -13.02
CA LEU A 401 3.56 -26.21 -13.50
C LEU A 401 2.51 -27.12 -14.17
N PRO A 402 2.88 -28.01 -15.13
CA PRO A 402 1.90 -28.92 -15.73
C PRO A 402 1.27 -29.85 -14.69
N VAL A 403 2.08 -30.36 -13.75
CA VAL A 403 1.62 -31.26 -12.68
C VAL A 403 0.67 -30.54 -11.72
N LEU A 404 0.97 -29.30 -11.35
CA LEU A 404 0.08 -28.47 -10.53
C LEU A 404 -1.25 -28.20 -11.26
N ALA A 405 -1.22 -27.99 -12.57
CA ALA A 405 -2.45 -27.81 -13.35
C ALA A 405 -3.29 -29.10 -13.42
N GLU A 406 -2.66 -30.27 -13.56
CA GLU A 406 -3.32 -31.57 -13.45
C GLU A 406 -3.93 -31.76 -12.06
N MET A 407 -3.18 -31.48 -10.99
CA MET A 407 -3.67 -31.55 -9.61
C MET A 407 -4.88 -30.61 -9.38
N ALA A 408 -4.85 -29.40 -9.94
CA ALA A 408 -5.97 -28.47 -9.86
C ALA A 408 -7.21 -29.03 -10.57
N LEU A 409 -7.05 -29.62 -11.76
CA LEU A 409 -8.13 -30.24 -12.52
C LEU A 409 -8.72 -31.44 -11.76
N ASP A 410 -7.90 -32.35 -11.26
CA ASP A 410 -8.33 -33.51 -10.47
C ASP A 410 -9.12 -33.08 -9.23
N LYS A 411 -8.64 -32.03 -8.53
CA LYS A 411 -9.33 -31.46 -7.38
C LYS A 411 -10.70 -30.90 -7.76
N MET A 412 -10.79 -30.18 -8.87
CA MET A 412 -12.04 -29.63 -9.38
C MET A 412 -13.03 -30.74 -9.79
N LEU A 413 -12.56 -31.78 -10.48
CA LEU A 413 -13.39 -32.93 -10.86
C LEU A 413 -13.91 -33.68 -9.63
N GLY A 414 -13.07 -33.90 -8.62
CA GLY A 414 -13.48 -34.52 -7.36
C GLY A 414 -14.56 -33.73 -6.61
N ILE A 415 -14.56 -32.39 -6.71
CA ILE A 415 -15.62 -31.54 -6.17
C ILE A 415 -16.91 -31.72 -6.96
N VAL A 416 -16.84 -31.77 -8.30
CA VAL A 416 -18.02 -31.99 -9.15
C VAL A 416 -18.67 -33.35 -8.84
N GLU A 417 -17.87 -34.41 -8.69
CA GLU A 417 -18.36 -35.74 -8.30
C GLU A 417 -19.03 -35.73 -6.92
N SER A 418 -18.41 -35.04 -5.95
CA SER A 418 -18.95 -34.92 -4.59
C SER A 418 -20.27 -34.13 -4.56
N LEU A 419 -20.39 -33.06 -5.35
CA LEU A 419 -21.61 -32.27 -5.50
C LEU A 419 -22.73 -33.04 -6.23
N ALA A 420 -22.39 -33.99 -7.09
CA ALA A 420 -23.37 -34.85 -7.75
C ALA A 420 -24.04 -35.85 -6.78
N VAL A 421 -23.33 -36.24 -5.71
CA VAL A 421 -23.81 -37.22 -4.71
C VAL A 421 -24.40 -36.54 -3.47
N THR A 422 -23.87 -35.38 -3.07
CA THR A 422 -24.25 -34.67 -1.85
C THR A 422 -24.57 -33.21 -2.15
N ALA A 423 -25.78 -32.76 -1.80
CA ALA A 423 -26.15 -31.35 -1.92
C ALA A 423 -25.31 -30.50 -0.95
N PRO A 424 -24.74 -29.36 -1.39
CA PRO A 424 -23.98 -28.48 -0.52
C PRO A 424 -24.87 -27.92 0.60
N LYS A 425 -24.29 -27.72 1.80
CA LYS A 425 -25.01 -27.18 2.97
C LYS A 425 -25.53 -25.76 2.73
N ASP A 426 -24.91 -25.02 1.82
CA ASP A 426 -25.34 -23.70 1.37
C ASP A 426 -25.65 -23.75 -0.13
N SER A 427 -26.92 -23.57 -0.49
CA SER A 427 -27.41 -23.62 -1.88
C SER A 427 -27.52 -22.24 -2.54
N SER A 428 -27.09 -21.19 -1.83
CA SER A 428 -27.30 -19.78 -2.21
C SER A 428 -26.10 -19.12 -2.89
N SER A 429 -24.89 -19.72 -2.82
CA SER A 429 -23.66 -19.15 -3.40
C SER A 429 -23.20 -19.93 -4.63
N VAL A 430 -23.05 -19.23 -5.76
CA VAL A 430 -22.45 -19.79 -6.98
C VAL A 430 -20.95 -19.98 -6.73
N ILE A 431 -20.45 -21.20 -6.88
CA ILE A 431 -19.01 -21.49 -6.79
C ILE A 431 -18.34 -21.17 -8.13
N GLY A 432 -17.92 -19.92 -8.30
CA GLY A 432 -17.19 -19.45 -9.46
C GLY A 432 -17.96 -19.48 -10.80
N SER A 433 -17.52 -18.66 -11.76
CA SER A 433 -17.90 -18.81 -13.16
C SER A 433 -16.61 -18.97 -13.96
N PHE A 434 -16.35 -20.18 -14.45
CA PHE A 434 -15.18 -20.43 -15.30
C PHE A 434 -15.49 -19.97 -16.72
N CYS A 435 -14.83 -18.89 -17.16
CA CYS A 435 -14.72 -18.57 -18.58
C CYS A 435 -13.44 -19.24 -19.09
N VAL A 436 -13.55 -20.49 -19.56
CA VAL A 436 -12.49 -21.09 -20.37
C VAL A 436 -12.55 -20.42 -21.73
N SER A 437 -11.63 -19.49 -21.98
CA SER A 437 -11.42 -18.97 -23.33
C SER A 437 -10.59 -20.01 -24.06
N VAL A 438 -11.20 -20.69 -25.03
CA VAL A 438 -10.52 -21.63 -25.95
C VAL A 438 -9.59 -20.86 -26.87
#